data_AF-A0A2D6EYE0-F1
#
_entry.id   AF-A0A2D6EYE0-F1
#
_cell.length_a   1.000
_cell.length_b   1.000
_cell.length_c   1.000
_cell.angle_alpha   90.00
_cell.angle_beta   90.00
_cell.angle_gamma   90.00
#
_symmetry.space_group_name_H-M   'P 1'
#
loop_
_entity.id
_entity.type
_entity.pdbx_description
1 polymer ?
#
loop_
_entity_poly.entity_id
_entity_poly.type
_entity_poly.pdbx_seq_one_letter_code
_entity_poly.pdbx_strand_id
1 'polypeptide(L)'
;MQVMPSHMRKSMYARLIKRGKRKYPGLMLRWIPPSGLQMVLGKRWSIGEPYYWMMREIDDVVDGDAPVPSTYTSAVEYLKQKIKFVQDGTPRDLIEEIMVKCWERLDTLGGRSWALRDATKDILSCMKFDQERTDRFHATGRASMLGKGTISKYFREMEFSGVMRCMLELIEGTSSKISEVEDLVYASGRHRIFLRDLSEDSARGLVNIPKKEWLEHSSRSEFVEFCERCKTQGRLSKENAKEFFATAPEAVRQWARKQVEQGSELLQKYSASKKSKQFGACARFILHYHHERPSRKFFAGVGPTVARL
;
A
#
# COMPACT_ATOMS: atom_id res chain seq x y z
N MET A 1 6.80 2.18 -28.67
CA MET A 1 7.69 1.31 -27.87
C MET A 1 6.87 0.67 -26.75
N GLN A 2 6.84 -0.66 -26.68
CA GLN A 2 6.28 -1.36 -25.51
C GLN A 2 7.34 -1.39 -24.41
N VAL A 3 6.97 -1.01 -23.18
CA VAL A 3 7.89 -1.01 -22.02
C VAL A 3 8.33 -2.44 -21.65
N MET A 4 7.46 -3.42 -21.84
CA MET A 4 7.76 -4.83 -21.55
C MET A 4 7.36 -5.74 -22.73
N PRO A 5 8.28 -6.57 -23.25
CA PRO A 5 7.97 -7.56 -24.29
C PRO A 5 6.93 -8.61 -23.86
N SER A 6 6.18 -9.16 -24.82
CA SER A 6 5.09 -10.13 -24.56
C SER A 6 5.54 -11.39 -23.81
N HIS A 7 6.73 -11.94 -24.13
CA HIS A 7 7.26 -13.12 -23.45
C HIS A 7 7.56 -12.84 -21.96
N MET A 8 8.08 -11.65 -21.65
CA MET A 8 8.38 -11.22 -20.29
C MET A 8 7.10 -11.06 -19.48
N ARG A 9 6.08 -10.40 -20.05
CA ARG A 9 4.73 -10.33 -19.47
C ARG A 9 4.17 -11.71 -19.12
N LYS A 10 4.21 -12.66 -20.06
CA LYS A 10 3.72 -14.03 -19.84
C LYS A 10 4.49 -14.72 -18.71
N SER A 11 5.81 -14.57 -18.67
CA SER A 11 6.64 -15.12 -17.61
C SER A 11 6.30 -14.54 -16.24
N MET A 12 6.12 -13.22 -16.12
CA MET A 12 5.72 -12.58 -14.87
C MET A 12 4.34 -13.05 -14.40
N TYR A 13 3.38 -13.17 -15.33
CA TYR A 13 2.04 -13.65 -15.04
C TYR A 13 2.03 -15.10 -14.54
N ALA A 14 2.82 -15.96 -15.18
CA ALA A 14 2.99 -17.34 -14.72
C ALA A 14 3.57 -17.41 -13.29
N ARG A 15 4.54 -16.54 -12.96
CA ARG A 15 5.11 -16.46 -11.60
C ARG A 15 4.07 -16.03 -10.57
N LEU A 16 3.28 -14.99 -10.84
CA LEU A 16 2.24 -14.54 -9.91
C LEU A 16 1.14 -15.59 -9.68
N ILE A 17 0.73 -16.33 -10.73
CA ILE A 17 -0.21 -17.44 -10.58
C ILE A 17 0.40 -18.54 -9.70
N LYS A 18 1.66 -18.91 -9.96
CA LYS A 18 2.36 -19.98 -9.24
C LYS A 18 2.50 -19.67 -7.74
N ARG A 19 2.63 -18.39 -7.35
CA ARG A 19 2.69 -17.93 -5.94
C ARG A 19 1.34 -18.03 -5.20
N GLY A 20 0.33 -18.72 -5.74
CA GLY A 20 -0.87 -19.15 -5.00
C GLY A 20 -1.87 -18.04 -4.66
N LYS A 21 -1.57 -16.78 -4.97
CA LYS A 21 -2.50 -15.69 -4.68
C LYS A 21 -3.54 -15.59 -5.80
N ARG A 22 -4.64 -16.35 -5.64
CA ARG A 22 -5.91 -16.22 -6.39
C ARG A 22 -6.48 -14.78 -6.39
N LYS A 23 -5.91 -13.87 -5.59
CA LYS A 23 -6.18 -12.42 -5.56
C LYS A 23 -5.69 -11.68 -6.82
N TYR A 24 -4.65 -12.17 -7.51
CA TYR A 24 -4.05 -11.45 -8.66
C TYR A 24 -4.83 -11.54 -9.96
N PRO A 25 -5.44 -12.68 -10.35
CA PRO A 25 -6.33 -12.72 -11.50
C PRO A 25 -7.52 -11.79 -11.31
N GLY A 26 -8.08 -11.66 -10.09
CA GLY A 26 -9.20 -10.77 -9.81
C GLY A 26 -8.84 -9.28 -9.75
N LEU A 27 -7.63 -8.92 -9.27
CA LEU A 27 -7.11 -7.56 -9.43
C LEU A 27 -6.84 -7.29 -10.91
N MET A 28 -6.13 -8.17 -11.61
CA MET A 28 -5.83 -7.99 -13.03
C MET A 28 -7.08 -8.05 -13.92
N LEU A 29 -8.12 -8.83 -13.63
CA LEU A 29 -9.43 -8.80 -14.32
C LEU A 29 -10.28 -7.59 -13.94
N ARG A 30 -10.01 -6.95 -12.79
CA ARG A 30 -10.59 -5.64 -12.43
C ARG A 30 -9.83 -4.45 -13.04
N TRP A 31 -8.52 -4.60 -13.28
CA TRP A 31 -7.65 -3.62 -13.96
C TRP A 31 -7.55 -3.85 -15.48
N ILE A 32 -7.93 -5.04 -15.96
CA ILE A 32 -8.14 -5.41 -17.35
C ILE A 32 -9.64 -5.69 -17.53
N PRO A 33 -10.49 -4.66 -17.68
CA PRO A 33 -11.72 -4.83 -18.43
C PRO A 33 -11.38 -4.90 -19.94
N PRO A 34 -12.17 -5.66 -20.72
CA PRO A 34 -11.91 -5.95 -22.13
C PRO A 34 -11.80 -4.66 -22.93
N SER A 35 -10.64 -4.36 -23.53
CA SER A 35 -10.38 -3.21 -24.44
C SER A 35 -10.66 -1.78 -23.93
N GLY A 36 -11.48 -1.59 -22.88
CA GLY A 36 -12.03 -0.31 -22.45
C GLY A 36 -11.08 0.52 -21.59
N LEU A 37 -10.29 -0.08 -20.69
CA LEU A 37 -9.32 0.70 -19.92
C LEU A 37 -8.13 1.14 -20.78
N GLN A 38 -7.77 0.36 -21.81
CA GLN A 38 -6.76 0.77 -22.80
C GLN A 38 -7.29 1.92 -23.68
N MET A 39 -8.60 1.94 -23.97
CA MET A 39 -9.28 3.12 -24.56
C MET A 39 -9.31 4.34 -23.61
N VAL A 40 -9.49 4.12 -22.30
CA VAL A 40 -9.68 5.21 -21.31
C VAL A 40 -8.36 5.78 -20.75
N LEU A 41 -7.35 4.94 -20.48
CA LEU A 41 -6.00 5.35 -20.05
C LEU A 41 -5.06 5.64 -21.23
N GLY A 42 -5.49 5.27 -22.44
CA GLY A 42 -4.77 5.54 -23.69
C GLY A 42 -3.31 5.08 -23.63
N LYS A 43 -2.42 5.93 -24.13
CA LYS A 43 -0.99 5.63 -24.23
C LYS A 43 -0.30 5.45 -22.87
N ARG A 44 -0.84 6.00 -21.77
CA ARG A 44 -0.21 5.94 -20.44
C ARG A 44 -0.36 4.58 -19.76
N TRP A 45 -1.33 3.76 -20.16
CA TRP A 45 -1.42 2.36 -19.70
C TRP A 45 -0.18 1.53 -20.05
N SER A 46 0.54 1.90 -21.12
CA SER A 46 1.82 1.27 -21.47
C SER A 46 2.91 1.42 -20.41
N ILE A 47 2.70 2.27 -19.39
CA ILE A 47 3.56 2.48 -18.23
C ILE A 47 2.93 1.83 -16.98
N GLY A 48 1.63 2.04 -16.76
CA GLY A 48 0.95 1.58 -15.54
C GLY A 48 1.02 0.08 -15.31
N GLU A 49 0.82 -0.73 -16.36
CA GLU A 49 0.96 -2.19 -16.26
C GLU A 49 2.38 -2.59 -15.81
N PRO A 50 3.46 -2.32 -16.56
CA PRO A 50 4.82 -2.73 -16.19
C PRO A 50 5.29 -2.14 -14.86
N TYR A 51 4.88 -0.90 -14.53
CA TYR A 51 5.18 -0.31 -13.23
C TYR A 51 4.55 -1.10 -12.07
N TYR A 52 3.27 -1.47 -12.20
CA TYR A 52 2.60 -2.31 -11.20
C TYR A 52 3.30 -3.67 -11.02
N TRP A 53 3.64 -4.31 -12.13
CA TRP A 53 4.36 -5.60 -12.13
C TRP A 53 5.67 -5.53 -11.36
N MET A 54 6.46 -4.52 -11.66
CA MET A 54 7.74 -4.26 -11.03
C MET A 54 7.57 -4.02 -9.52
N MET A 55 6.65 -3.14 -9.11
CA MET A 55 6.38 -2.91 -7.69
C MET A 55 5.89 -4.18 -6.98
N ARG A 56 5.12 -5.04 -7.65
CA ARG A 56 4.66 -6.31 -7.08
C ARG A 56 5.78 -7.32 -6.89
N GLU A 57 6.70 -7.44 -7.83
CA GLU A 57 7.87 -8.31 -7.65
C GLU A 57 8.74 -7.83 -6.49
N ILE A 58 8.92 -6.50 -6.34
CA ILE A 58 9.62 -5.95 -5.17
C ILE A 58 8.88 -6.29 -3.88
N ASP A 59 7.57 -6.06 -3.84
CA ASP A 59 6.73 -6.36 -2.66
C ASP A 59 6.73 -7.85 -2.32
N ASP A 60 6.66 -8.75 -3.30
CA ASP A 60 6.75 -10.20 -3.06
C ASP A 60 8.10 -10.61 -2.46
N VAL A 61 9.22 -9.98 -2.86
CA VAL A 61 10.53 -10.25 -2.24
C VAL A 61 10.57 -9.76 -0.79
N VAL A 62 9.99 -8.59 -0.52
CA VAL A 62 9.96 -7.98 0.83
C VAL A 62 9.01 -8.74 1.76
N ASP A 63 7.87 -9.19 1.26
CA ASP A 63 6.91 -10.01 2.01
C ASP A 63 7.36 -11.45 2.23
N GLY A 64 8.43 -11.90 1.55
CA GLY A 64 8.91 -13.28 1.59
C GLY A 64 8.09 -14.25 0.73
N ASP A 65 7.18 -13.75 -0.11
CA ASP A 65 6.43 -14.52 -1.11
C ASP A 65 7.31 -14.92 -2.32
N ALA A 66 8.45 -14.26 -2.49
CA ALA A 66 9.48 -14.57 -3.46
C ALA A 66 10.86 -14.63 -2.80
N PRO A 67 11.76 -15.50 -3.28
CA PRO A 67 13.13 -15.51 -2.79
C PRO A 67 13.83 -14.20 -3.13
N VAL A 68 14.68 -13.72 -2.22
CA VAL A 68 15.63 -12.65 -2.50
C VAL A 68 16.51 -13.09 -3.68
N PRO A 69 16.71 -12.26 -4.73
CA PRO A 69 17.58 -12.64 -5.83
C PRO A 69 19.00 -12.91 -5.33
N SER A 70 19.65 -13.93 -5.89
CA SER A 70 20.94 -14.45 -5.39
C SER A 70 22.10 -13.46 -5.39
N THR A 71 21.96 -12.34 -6.10
CA THR A 71 22.92 -11.23 -6.11
C THR A 71 22.83 -10.33 -4.87
N TYR A 72 21.84 -10.54 -4.01
CA TYR A 72 21.61 -9.77 -2.79
C TYR A 72 21.63 -10.69 -1.57
N THR A 73 22.14 -10.17 -0.45
CA THR A 73 22.27 -10.93 0.80
C THR A 73 21.00 -10.89 1.65
N SER A 74 20.12 -9.90 1.46
CA SER A 74 18.86 -9.76 2.18
C SER A 74 17.85 -8.90 1.42
N ALA A 75 16.57 -8.94 1.83
CA ALA A 75 15.52 -8.06 1.30
C ALA A 75 15.82 -6.57 1.56
N VAL A 76 16.42 -6.24 2.70
CA VAL A 76 16.87 -4.86 3.01
C VAL A 76 17.95 -4.40 2.04
N GLU A 77 18.93 -5.25 1.73
CA GLU A 77 20.00 -4.91 0.79
C GLU A 77 19.47 -4.75 -0.64
N TYR A 78 18.54 -5.64 -1.02
CA TYR A 78 17.79 -5.50 -2.27
C TYR A 78 17.08 -4.14 -2.37
N LEU A 79 16.34 -3.73 -1.34
CA LEU A 79 15.66 -2.44 -1.31
C LEU A 79 16.62 -1.25 -1.31
N LYS A 80 17.71 -1.31 -0.54
CA LYS A 80 18.76 -0.25 -0.55
C LYS A 80 19.31 -0.04 -1.95
N GLN A 81 19.57 -1.12 -2.68
CA GLN A 81 20.03 -1.02 -4.06
C GLN A 81 18.97 -0.41 -4.97
N LYS A 82 17.69 -0.77 -4.84
CA LYS A 82 16.62 -0.12 -5.62
C LYS A 82 16.48 1.37 -5.32
N ILE A 83 16.55 1.76 -4.04
CA ILE A 83 16.54 3.17 -3.64
C ILE A 83 17.72 3.91 -4.27
N LYS A 84 18.93 3.35 -4.17
CA LYS A 84 20.13 3.91 -4.78
C LYS A 84 19.98 4.03 -6.30
N PHE A 85 19.45 3.02 -6.96
CA PHE A 85 19.20 3.05 -8.40
C PHE A 85 18.24 4.18 -8.80
N VAL A 86 17.17 4.44 -8.04
CA VAL A 86 16.26 5.56 -8.33
C VAL A 86 16.99 6.92 -8.31
N GLN A 87 18.09 7.03 -7.54
CA GLN A 87 18.92 8.23 -7.45
C GLN A 87 19.99 8.29 -8.56
N ASP A 88 20.70 7.18 -8.79
CA ASP A 88 21.91 7.15 -9.63
C ASP A 88 21.64 6.74 -11.09
N GLY A 89 20.52 6.06 -11.36
CA GLY A 89 19.99 5.78 -12.71
C GLY A 89 20.65 4.66 -13.52
N THR A 90 21.69 3.97 -13.03
CA THR A 90 22.35 2.88 -13.77
C THR A 90 21.75 1.51 -13.43
N PRO A 91 21.01 0.85 -14.34
CA PRO A 91 20.32 -0.40 -14.04
C PRO A 91 21.28 -1.58 -13.92
N ARG A 92 21.03 -2.46 -12.96
CA ARG A 92 21.81 -3.68 -12.67
C ARG A 92 21.00 -4.96 -12.83
N ASP A 93 19.68 -4.85 -12.87
CA ASP A 93 18.80 -5.98 -13.10
C ASP A 93 17.56 -5.58 -13.87
N LEU A 94 16.74 -6.60 -14.17
CA LEU A 94 15.55 -6.46 -14.98
C LEU A 94 14.51 -5.50 -14.36
N ILE A 95 14.40 -5.44 -13.03
CA ILE A 95 13.46 -4.56 -12.34
C ILE A 95 13.87 -3.10 -12.56
N GLU A 96 15.16 -2.81 -12.45
CA GLU A 96 15.73 -1.48 -12.71
C GLU A 96 15.62 -1.10 -14.20
N GLU A 97 15.82 -2.04 -15.13
CA GLU A 97 15.57 -1.80 -16.56
C GLU A 97 14.11 -1.45 -16.85
N ILE A 98 13.15 -2.11 -16.20
CA ILE A 98 11.73 -1.80 -16.34
C ILE A 98 11.43 -0.39 -15.79
N MET A 99 12.05 0.00 -14.67
CA MET A 99 11.95 1.38 -14.14
C MET A 99 12.40 2.40 -15.18
N VAL A 100 13.59 2.22 -15.78
CA VAL A 100 14.11 3.14 -16.82
C VAL A 100 13.10 3.27 -17.97
N LYS A 101 12.64 2.14 -18.51
CA LYS A 101 11.70 2.13 -19.64
C LYS A 101 10.37 2.79 -19.30
N CYS A 102 9.88 2.65 -18.06
CA CYS A 102 8.70 3.36 -17.56
C CYS A 102 8.92 4.88 -17.54
N TRP A 103 10.07 5.34 -17.05
CA TRP A 103 10.42 6.77 -16.98
C TRP A 103 10.58 7.40 -18.36
N GLU A 104 11.38 6.77 -19.23
CA GLU A 104 11.54 7.22 -20.62
C GLU A 104 10.19 7.31 -21.33
N ARG A 105 9.36 6.27 -21.16
CA ARG A 105 8.03 6.26 -21.76
C ARG A 105 7.15 7.38 -21.22
N LEU A 106 7.20 7.66 -19.93
CA LEU A 106 6.45 8.77 -19.32
C LEU A 106 6.87 10.12 -19.90
N ASP A 107 8.17 10.35 -20.07
CA ASP A 107 8.70 11.59 -20.65
C ASP A 107 8.28 11.73 -22.12
N THR A 108 8.28 10.65 -22.92
CA THR A 108 7.77 10.70 -24.31
C THR A 108 6.28 11.03 -24.41
N LEU A 109 5.52 10.87 -23.33
CA LEU A 109 4.10 11.20 -23.25
C LEU A 109 3.84 12.56 -22.58
N GLY A 110 4.88 13.38 -22.40
CA GLY A 110 4.80 14.69 -21.75
C GLY A 110 4.50 14.61 -20.26
N GLY A 111 4.74 13.46 -19.62
CA GLY A 111 4.69 13.31 -18.18
C GLY A 111 5.99 13.78 -17.51
N ARG A 112 6.04 13.65 -16.17
CA ARG A 112 7.18 14.06 -15.36
C ARG A 112 7.83 12.82 -14.74
N SER A 113 8.83 12.24 -15.40
CA SER A 113 9.52 11.05 -14.85
C SER A 113 10.14 11.31 -13.47
N TRP A 114 10.62 12.52 -13.19
CA TRP A 114 11.13 12.88 -11.86
C TRP A 114 10.08 12.73 -10.76
N ALA A 115 8.82 13.08 -11.02
CA ALA A 115 7.75 12.97 -10.03
C ALA A 115 7.43 11.49 -9.73
N LEU A 116 7.51 10.63 -10.77
CA LEU A 116 7.37 9.19 -10.62
C LEU A 116 8.58 8.58 -9.89
N ARG A 117 9.80 9.06 -10.15
CA ARG A 117 11.03 8.66 -9.42
C ARG A 117 10.91 8.98 -7.93
N ASP A 118 10.54 10.22 -7.58
CA ASP A 118 10.36 10.62 -6.18
C ASP A 118 9.31 9.76 -5.48
N ALA A 119 8.16 9.54 -6.13
CA ALA A 119 7.13 8.66 -5.59
C ALA A 119 7.63 7.22 -5.40
N THR A 120 8.40 6.69 -6.36
CA THR A 120 9.01 5.35 -6.27
C THR A 120 9.96 5.28 -5.07
N LYS A 121 10.81 6.29 -4.90
CA LYS A 121 11.76 6.39 -3.78
C LYS A 121 11.05 6.40 -2.44
N ASP A 122 9.97 7.16 -2.30
CA ASP A 122 9.18 7.22 -1.07
C ASP A 122 8.59 5.84 -0.74
N ILE A 123 7.99 5.15 -1.73
CA ILE A 123 7.46 3.79 -1.53
C ILE A 123 8.57 2.83 -1.10
N LEU A 124 9.69 2.78 -1.81
CA LEU A 124 10.80 1.87 -1.50
C LEU A 124 11.42 2.15 -0.13
N SER A 125 11.53 3.43 0.25
CA SER A 125 12.01 3.84 1.57
C SER A 125 11.07 3.37 2.67
N CYS A 126 9.76 3.43 2.42
CA CYS A 126 8.75 2.93 3.34
C CYS A 126 8.80 1.39 3.47
N MET A 127 8.93 0.66 2.36
CA MET A 127 9.09 -0.79 2.37
C MET A 127 10.36 -1.22 3.14
N LYS A 128 11.46 -0.46 2.96
CA LYS A 128 12.72 -0.71 3.66
C LYS A 128 12.54 -0.53 5.17
N PHE A 129 11.88 0.54 5.58
CA PHE A 129 11.62 0.80 7.00
C PHE A 129 10.80 -0.31 7.64
N ASP A 130 9.77 -0.83 6.97
CA ASP A 130 8.98 -1.95 7.48
C ASP A 130 9.77 -3.26 7.48
N GLN A 131 10.60 -3.52 6.47
CA GLN A 131 11.47 -4.70 6.48
C GLN A 131 12.47 -4.65 7.64
N GLU A 132 13.11 -3.51 7.89
CA GLU A 132 14.06 -3.35 9.01
C GLU A 132 13.38 -3.55 10.37
N ARG A 133 12.11 -3.13 10.50
CA ARG A 133 11.30 -3.40 11.70
C ARG A 133 10.97 -4.89 11.85
N THR A 134 10.61 -5.54 10.74
CA THR A 134 10.29 -6.98 10.69
C THR A 134 11.51 -7.81 11.05
N ASP A 135 12.67 -7.53 10.46
CA ASP A 135 13.94 -8.20 10.75
C ASP A 135 14.31 -8.06 12.23
N ARG A 136 14.19 -6.84 12.79
CA ARG A 136 14.42 -6.60 14.22
C ARG A 136 13.45 -7.39 15.10
N PHE A 137 12.18 -7.45 14.72
CA PHE A 137 11.18 -8.21 15.46
C PHE A 137 11.52 -9.70 15.49
N HIS A 138 11.86 -10.28 14.33
CA HIS A 138 12.27 -11.69 14.26
C HIS A 138 13.58 -11.98 15.02
N ALA A 139 14.56 -11.07 14.96
CA ALA A 139 15.83 -11.25 15.64
C ALA A 139 15.75 -11.11 17.17
N THR A 140 14.82 -10.30 17.68
CA THR A 140 14.80 -9.92 19.11
C THR A 140 13.52 -10.30 19.85
N GLY A 141 12.48 -10.71 19.13
CA GLY A 141 11.12 -10.88 19.67
C GLY A 141 10.44 -9.57 20.09
N ARG A 142 11.06 -8.40 19.83
CA ARG A 142 10.57 -7.10 20.33
C ARG A 142 10.05 -6.23 19.19
N ALA A 143 8.74 -6.09 19.10
CA ALA A 143 8.10 -5.19 18.14
C ALA A 143 8.32 -3.72 18.54
N SER A 144 8.43 -2.83 17.56
CA SER A 144 8.71 -1.41 17.79
C SER A 144 7.43 -0.61 17.93
N MET A 145 7.22 0.01 19.11
CA MET A 145 6.15 0.98 19.34
C MET A 145 6.57 2.36 18.84
N LEU A 146 5.94 2.83 17.77
CA LEU A 146 6.29 4.11 17.14
C LEU A 146 5.48 5.29 17.72
N GLY A 147 6.07 6.48 17.68
CA GLY A 147 5.35 7.71 18.02
C GLY A 147 4.36 8.13 16.92
N LYS A 148 3.35 8.92 17.27
CA LYS A 148 2.34 9.44 16.31
C LYS A 148 2.99 10.18 15.15
N GLY A 149 4.01 11.02 15.43
CA GLY A 149 4.73 11.77 14.40
C GLY A 149 5.41 10.87 13.36
N THR A 150 6.11 9.83 13.82
CA THR A 150 6.77 8.84 12.94
C THR A 150 5.74 8.09 12.09
N ILE A 151 4.68 7.60 12.72
CA ILE A 151 3.62 6.87 12.03
C ILE A 151 2.93 7.77 10.98
N SER A 152 2.63 9.03 11.30
CA SER A 152 2.01 9.97 10.36
C SER A 152 2.93 10.34 9.21
N LYS A 153 4.23 10.57 9.49
CA LYS A 153 5.25 10.82 8.45
C LYS A 153 5.30 9.63 7.50
N TYR A 154 5.46 8.43 8.04
CA TYR A 154 5.54 7.19 7.27
C TYR A 154 4.31 6.96 6.39
N PHE A 155 3.12 7.13 6.96
CA PHE A 155 1.87 7.04 6.20
C PHE A 155 1.84 8.05 5.03
N ARG A 156 2.22 9.31 5.30
CA ARG A 156 2.21 10.34 4.28
C ARG A 156 3.22 10.05 3.17
N GLU A 157 4.40 9.55 3.50
CA GLU A 157 5.40 9.14 2.51
C GLU A 157 4.90 7.98 1.66
N MET A 158 4.42 6.90 2.28
CA MET A 158 3.95 5.70 1.55
C MET A 158 2.72 5.97 0.70
N GLU A 159 1.62 6.41 1.32
CA GLU A 159 0.30 6.41 0.68
C GLU A 159 0.04 7.70 -0.10
N PHE A 160 0.49 8.84 0.43
CA PHE A 160 0.22 10.14 -0.19
C PHE A 160 1.32 10.52 -1.19
N SER A 161 2.55 10.73 -0.76
CA SER A 161 3.66 11.13 -1.65
C SER A 161 4.16 10.01 -2.56
N GLY A 162 3.97 8.75 -2.16
CA GLY A 162 4.30 7.56 -2.94
C GLY A 162 3.15 7.11 -3.82
N VAL A 163 2.28 6.24 -3.29
CA VAL A 163 1.25 5.51 -4.04
C VAL A 163 0.30 6.45 -4.78
N MET A 164 -0.32 7.41 -4.09
CA MET A 164 -1.30 8.31 -4.71
C MET A 164 -0.66 9.26 -5.73
N ARG A 165 0.54 9.80 -5.45
CA ARG A 165 1.28 10.63 -6.42
C ARG A 165 1.59 9.85 -7.69
N CYS A 166 2.16 8.65 -7.53
CA CYS A 166 2.47 7.75 -8.64
C CYS A 166 1.22 7.48 -9.48
N MET A 167 0.12 7.12 -8.82
CA MET A 167 -1.16 6.87 -9.48
C MET A 167 -1.62 8.08 -10.31
N LEU A 168 -1.62 9.29 -9.75
CA LEU A 168 -2.05 10.51 -10.44
C LEU A 168 -1.12 10.89 -11.60
N GLU A 169 0.19 10.75 -11.45
CA GLU A 169 1.14 10.96 -12.56
C GLU A 169 0.89 9.99 -13.72
N LEU A 170 0.58 8.73 -13.40
CA LEU A 170 0.30 7.71 -14.41
C LEU A 170 -1.03 7.94 -15.13
N ILE A 171 -2.08 8.40 -14.44
CA ILE A 171 -3.43 8.46 -15.03
C ILE A 171 -3.86 9.86 -15.46
N GLU A 172 -3.48 10.92 -14.73
CA GLU A 172 -3.81 12.32 -15.06
C GLU A 172 -2.63 13.05 -15.72
N GLY A 173 -1.41 12.49 -15.63
CA GLY A 173 -0.20 13.15 -16.11
C GLY A 173 0.29 14.30 -15.25
N THR A 174 -0.33 14.49 -14.09
CA THR A 174 0.09 15.45 -13.08
C THR A 174 -0.47 15.05 -11.71
N SER A 175 0.34 15.20 -10.67
CA SER A 175 -0.07 15.09 -9.28
C SER A 175 -0.39 16.44 -8.63
N SER A 176 -0.56 17.52 -9.41
CA SER A 176 -0.82 18.86 -8.85
C SER A 176 -2.08 18.94 -7.98
N LYS A 177 -3.06 18.08 -8.26
CA LYS A 177 -4.33 17.97 -7.53
C LYS A 177 -4.31 16.96 -6.38
N ILE A 178 -3.14 16.47 -5.95
CA ILE A 178 -3.07 15.41 -4.93
C ILE A 178 -3.71 15.81 -3.59
N SER A 179 -3.64 17.10 -3.21
CA SER A 179 -4.31 17.65 -2.02
C SER A 179 -5.84 17.53 -2.09
N GLU A 180 -6.42 17.38 -3.27
CA GLU A 180 -7.86 17.23 -3.42
C GLU A 180 -8.38 15.85 -2.99
N VAL A 181 -7.50 14.85 -2.94
CA VAL A 181 -7.81 13.48 -2.52
C VAL A 181 -7.25 13.14 -1.14
N GLU A 182 -6.72 14.13 -0.41
CA GLU A 182 -6.09 13.89 0.90
C GLU A 182 -7.03 13.20 1.89
N ASP A 183 -8.25 13.72 2.07
CA ASP A 183 -9.23 13.11 2.98
C ASP A 183 -9.53 11.64 2.59
N LEU A 184 -9.62 11.35 1.28
CA LEU A 184 -9.82 9.99 0.78
C LEU A 184 -8.60 9.08 1.02
N VAL A 185 -7.39 9.60 0.85
CA VAL A 185 -6.14 8.86 1.09
C VAL A 185 -6.02 8.52 2.58
N TYR A 186 -6.28 9.46 3.49
CA TYR A 186 -6.28 9.19 4.93
C TYR A 186 -7.35 8.17 5.32
N ALA A 187 -8.57 8.31 4.80
CA ALA A 187 -9.63 7.33 5.06
C ALA A 187 -9.26 5.92 4.57
N SER A 188 -8.79 5.81 3.32
CA SER A 188 -8.55 4.51 2.68
C SER A 188 -7.25 3.84 3.11
N GLY A 189 -6.20 4.61 3.38
CA GLY A 189 -4.92 4.10 3.85
C GLY A 189 -4.85 4.07 5.37
N ARG A 190 -4.74 5.24 6.00
CA ARG A 190 -4.45 5.34 7.44
C ARG A 190 -5.52 4.70 8.32
N HIS A 191 -6.78 4.90 8.00
CA HIS A 191 -7.87 4.39 8.84
C HIS A 191 -8.32 2.99 8.43
N ARG A 192 -8.53 2.75 7.13
CA ARG A 192 -8.97 1.44 6.65
C ARG A 192 -7.83 0.43 6.57
N ILE A 193 -6.76 0.70 5.81
CA ILE A 193 -5.72 -0.31 5.57
C ILE A 193 -5.03 -0.71 6.88
N PHE A 194 -4.66 0.26 7.73
CA PHE A 194 -4.02 -0.07 9.01
C PHE A 194 -4.94 -0.89 9.93
N LEU A 195 -6.24 -0.62 9.93
CA LEU A 195 -7.19 -1.41 10.74
C LEU A 195 -7.46 -2.79 10.13
N ARG A 196 -7.60 -2.87 8.80
CA ARG A 196 -7.82 -4.11 8.05
C ARG A 196 -6.66 -5.08 8.20
N ASP A 197 -5.44 -4.57 8.06
CA ASP A 197 -4.22 -5.37 8.05
C ASP A 197 -3.58 -5.46 9.45
N LEU A 198 -4.20 -4.85 10.48
CA LEU A 198 -3.68 -4.79 11.85
C LEU A 198 -3.15 -6.14 12.35
N SER A 199 -3.89 -7.22 12.11
CA SER A 199 -3.47 -8.57 12.52
C SER A 199 -2.22 -9.03 11.78
N GLU A 200 -2.25 -9.04 10.43
CA GLU A 200 -1.09 -9.48 9.62
C GLU A 200 0.15 -8.60 9.90
N ASP A 201 -0.04 -7.29 10.05
CA ASP A 201 1.04 -6.35 10.36
C ASP A 201 1.61 -6.59 11.76
N SER A 202 0.75 -6.79 12.77
CA SER A 202 1.19 -7.06 14.14
C SER A 202 1.92 -8.40 14.26
N ALA A 203 1.51 -9.42 13.49
CA ALA A 203 2.22 -10.69 13.40
C ALA A 203 3.66 -10.56 12.87
N ARG A 204 3.94 -9.49 12.10
CA ARG A 204 5.26 -9.12 11.57
C ARG A 204 5.98 -8.07 12.42
N GLY A 205 5.39 -7.66 13.56
CA GLY A 205 5.93 -6.61 14.43
C GLY A 205 5.71 -5.18 13.91
N LEU A 206 4.82 -5.00 12.93
CA LEU A 206 4.49 -3.73 12.27
C LEU A 206 3.27 -3.05 12.89
N VAL A 207 3.21 -2.97 14.23
CA VAL A 207 2.07 -2.32 14.88
C VAL A 207 2.08 -0.81 14.63
N ASN A 208 1.01 -0.31 14.00
CA ASN A 208 0.85 1.09 13.60
C ASN A 208 -0.09 1.90 14.54
N ILE A 209 -0.24 1.41 15.78
CA ILE A 209 -0.91 2.12 16.89
C ILE A 209 0.14 3.03 17.56
N PRO A 210 -0.13 4.34 17.71
CA PRO A 210 0.81 5.23 18.38
C PRO A 210 1.12 4.79 19.81
N LYS A 211 2.40 4.82 20.18
CA LYS A 211 2.90 4.40 21.49
C LYS A 211 2.12 5.00 22.65
N LYS A 212 1.78 6.30 22.58
CA LYS A 212 1.01 6.98 23.62
C LYS A 212 -0.39 6.39 23.73
N GLU A 213 -1.09 6.25 22.62
CA GLU A 213 -2.46 5.68 22.56
C GLU A 213 -2.50 4.22 23.03
N TRP A 214 -1.43 3.46 22.80
CA TRP A 214 -1.31 2.12 23.37
C TRP A 214 -1.15 2.16 24.90
N LEU A 215 -0.17 2.91 25.38
CA LEU A 215 0.21 2.94 26.80
C LEU A 215 -0.84 3.63 27.69
N GLU A 216 -1.80 4.35 27.11
CA GLU A 216 -2.97 4.90 27.81
C GLU A 216 -3.90 3.79 28.34
N HIS A 217 -3.95 2.62 27.70
CA HIS A 217 -4.95 1.58 28.00
C HIS A 217 -4.38 0.17 28.12
N SER A 218 -3.10 -0.02 27.82
CA SER A 218 -2.46 -1.35 27.85
C SER A 218 -0.97 -1.25 28.16
N SER A 219 -0.41 -2.34 28.66
CA SER A 219 1.00 -2.50 29.04
C SER A 219 1.89 -2.90 27.85
N ARG A 220 3.21 -2.89 28.07
CA ARG A 220 4.17 -3.42 27.09
C ARG A 220 4.13 -4.95 26.96
N SER A 221 3.78 -5.67 28.02
CA SER A 221 3.65 -7.14 27.96
C SER A 221 2.46 -7.53 27.08
N GLU A 222 1.31 -6.86 27.27
CA GLU A 222 0.12 -7.06 26.42
C GLU A 222 0.41 -6.76 24.94
N PHE A 223 1.33 -5.84 24.65
CA PHE A 223 1.75 -5.54 23.27
C PHE A 223 2.44 -6.74 22.61
N VAL A 224 3.33 -7.41 23.33
CA VAL A 224 4.02 -8.60 22.83
C VAL A 224 3.04 -9.76 22.67
N GLU A 225 2.20 -10.00 23.68
CA GLU A 225 1.17 -11.05 23.64
C GLU A 225 0.18 -10.85 22.48
N PHE A 226 -0.20 -9.60 22.21
CA PHE A 226 -1.04 -9.25 21.08
C PHE A 226 -0.38 -9.59 19.74
N CYS A 227 0.90 -9.23 19.56
CA CYS A 227 1.65 -9.57 18.34
C CYS A 227 1.75 -11.09 18.11
N GLU A 228 2.01 -11.86 19.17
CA GLU A 228 2.07 -13.32 19.11
C GLU A 228 0.72 -13.93 18.71
N ARG A 229 -0.38 -13.48 19.32
CA ARG A 229 -1.73 -13.93 18.94
C ARG A 229 -2.05 -13.67 17.47
N CYS A 230 -1.64 -12.50 16.97
CA CYS A 230 -1.91 -12.09 15.60
C CYS A 230 -1.29 -13.03 14.55
N LYS A 231 -0.24 -13.82 14.89
CA LYS A 231 0.38 -14.79 13.97
C LYS A 231 -0.59 -15.86 13.46
N THR A 232 -1.65 -16.13 14.21
CA THR A 232 -2.69 -17.12 13.85
C THR A 232 -3.94 -16.48 13.25
N GLN A 233 -3.99 -15.15 13.19
CA GLN A 233 -5.16 -14.40 12.79
C GLN A 233 -4.94 -13.78 11.40
N GLY A 234 -5.87 -14.05 10.47
CA GLY A 234 -5.86 -13.40 9.15
C GLY A 234 -6.31 -11.94 9.18
N ARG A 235 -6.43 -11.31 8.00
CA ARG A 235 -6.93 -9.93 7.88
C ARG A 235 -8.26 -9.73 8.57
N LEU A 236 -8.42 -8.54 9.14
CA LEU A 236 -9.69 -8.11 9.70
C LEU A 236 -10.72 -7.91 8.58
N SER A 237 -11.89 -8.51 8.79
CA SER A 237 -13.03 -8.53 7.89
C SER A 237 -14.30 -8.35 8.70
N LYS A 238 -15.45 -8.19 8.03
CA LYS A 238 -16.74 -8.11 8.75
C LYS A 238 -17.01 -9.42 9.50
N GLU A 239 -16.59 -10.53 8.92
CA GLU A 239 -16.90 -11.89 9.36
C GLU A 239 -16.14 -12.26 10.65
N ASN A 240 -14.89 -11.84 10.79
CA ASN A 240 -14.05 -12.14 11.97
C ASN A 240 -13.91 -10.97 12.96
N ALA A 241 -14.41 -9.77 12.65
CA ALA A 241 -14.22 -8.59 13.50
C ALA A 241 -14.72 -8.81 14.94
N LYS A 242 -15.87 -9.47 15.11
CA LYS A 242 -16.45 -9.72 16.44
C LYS A 242 -15.50 -10.54 17.32
N GLU A 243 -15.00 -11.66 16.79
CA GLU A 243 -14.09 -12.56 17.50
C GLU A 243 -12.74 -11.89 17.76
N PHE A 244 -12.20 -11.20 16.76
CA PHE A 244 -10.94 -10.46 16.88
C PHE A 244 -11.00 -9.45 18.03
N PHE A 245 -12.03 -8.59 18.05
CA PHE A 245 -12.15 -7.55 19.08
C PHE A 245 -12.63 -8.03 20.44
N ALA A 246 -13.32 -9.18 20.52
CA ALA A 246 -13.69 -9.78 21.80
C ALA A 246 -12.46 -10.12 22.66
N THR A 247 -11.35 -10.46 22.01
CA THR A 247 -10.10 -10.84 22.67
C THR A 247 -9.02 -9.75 22.58
N ALA A 248 -9.22 -8.68 21.81
CA ALA A 248 -8.21 -7.64 21.61
C ALA A 248 -7.96 -6.81 22.90
N PRO A 249 -6.71 -6.37 23.15
CA PRO A 249 -6.42 -5.45 24.26
C PRO A 249 -7.24 -4.17 24.18
N GLU A 250 -7.46 -3.53 25.32
CA GLU A 250 -8.28 -2.32 25.38
C GLU A 250 -7.74 -1.20 24.50
N ALA A 251 -6.41 -1.02 24.45
CA ALA A 251 -5.76 -0.10 23.54
C ALA A 251 -6.16 -0.30 22.07
N VAL A 252 -6.24 -1.55 21.62
CA VAL A 252 -6.63 -1.89 20.24
C VAL A 252 -8.10 -1.55 20.00
N ARG A 253 -8.98 -1.86 20.96
CA ARG A 253 -10.41 -1.56 20.86
C ARG A 253 -10.69 -0.06 20.80
N GLN A 254 -10.06 0.72 21.67
CA GLN A 254 -10.18 2.18 21.70
C GLN A 254 -9.60 2.81 20.43
N TRP A 255 -8.43 2.35 20.00
CA TRP A 255 -7.81 2.82 18.76
C TRP A 255 -8.69 2.52 17.54
N ALA A 256 -9.25 1.30 17.44
CA ALA A 256 -10.11 0.89 16.34
C ALA A 256 -11.38 1.74 16.24
N ARG A 257 -12.02 2.11 17.37
CA ARG A 257 -13.16 3.05 17.40
C ARG A 257 -12.80 4.37 16.75
N LYS A 258 -11.70 4.97 17.19
CA LYS A 258 -11.19 6.24 16.64
C LYS A 258 -10.92 6.12 15.14
N GLN A 259 -10.35 5.00 14.68
CA GLN A 259 -10.08 4.80 13.24
C GLN A 259 -11.37 4.71 12.41
N VAL A 260 -12.38 3.98 12.88
CA VAL A 260 -13.66 3.85 12.17
C VAL A 260 -14.39 5.19 12.08
N GLU A 261 -14.44 5.93 13.20
CA GLU A 261 -15.07 7.24 13.28
C GLU A 261 -14.40 8.25 12.35
N GLN A 262 -13.09 8.48 12.54
CA GLN A 262 -12.31 9.43 11.74
C GLN A 262 -12.30 9.05 10.25
N GLY A 263 -12.14 7.76 9.94
CA GLY A 263 -12.21 7.27 8.57
C GLY A 263 -13.56 7.53 7.90
N SER A 264 -14.65 7.40 8.64
CA SER A 264 -16.01 7.66 8.15
C SER A 264 -16.26 9.16 7.92
N GLU A 265 -15.82 10.01 8.84
CA GLU A 265 -15.90 11.47 8.72
C GLU A 265 -15.15 11.98 7.50
N LEU A 266 -13.92 11.50 7.28
CA LEU A 266 -13.12 11.89 6.12
C LEU A 266 -13.77 11.47 4.80
N LEU A 267 -14.41 10.30 4.74
CA LEU A 267 -15.17 9.88 3.55
C LEU A 267 -16.40 10.77 3.30
N GLN A 268 -17.07 11.23 4.36
CA GLN A 268 -18.18 12.17 4.22
C GLN A 268 -17.69 13.53 3.71
N LYS A 269 -16.62 14.06 4.31
CA LYS A 269 -15.97 15.30 3.88
C LYS A 269 -15.53 15.24 2.42
N TYR A 270 -14.89 14.15 2.01
CA TYR A 270 -14.49 13.94 0.62
C TYR A 270 -15.68 13.98 -0.34
N SER A 271 -16.76 13.25 -0.05
CA SER A 271 -17.97 13.27 -0.90
C SER A 271 -18.64 14.63 -0.97
N ALA A 272 -18.72 15.34 0.16
CA ALA A 272 -19.33 16.67 0.24
C ALA A 272 -18.53 17.71 -0.57
N SER A 273 -17.21 17.57 -0.62
CA SER A 273 -16.32 18.52 -1.29
C SER A 273 -16.52 18.63 -2.81
N LYS A 274 -17.14 17.61 -3.45
CA LYS A 274 -17.25 17.47 -4.91
C LYS A 274 -15.92 17.57 -5.67
N LYS A 275 -14.76 17.56 -4.98
CA LYS A 275 -13.42 17.68 -5.56
C LYS A 275 -13.11 16.55 -6.55
N SER A 276 -13.69 15.37 -6.33
CA SER A 276 -13.61 14.25 -7.27
C SER A 276 -14.02 14.62 -8.71
N LYS A 277 -14.93 15.60 -8.90
CA LYS A 277 -15.35 16.07 -10.24
C LYS A 277 -14.26 16.79 -11.02
N GLN A 278 -13.17 17.22 -10.36
CA GLN A 278 -12.04 17.90 -11.00
C GLN A 278 -11.06 16.94 -11.68
N PHE A 279 -11.25 15.64 -11.53
CA PHE A 279 -10.41 14.59 -12.09
C PHE A 279 -11.00 14.01 -13.37
N GLY A 280 -10.13 13.50 -14.24
CA GLY A 280 -10.51 12.72 -15.42
C GLY A 280 -11.37 11.50 -15.07
N ALA A 281 -12.11 10.98 -16.06
CA ALA A 281 -13.00 9.83 -15.86
C ALA A 281 -12.27 8.60 -15.28
N CYS A 282 -11.03 8.36 -15.71
CA CYS A 282 -10.25 7.23 -15.21
C CYS A 282 -9.82 7.40 -13.75
N ALA A 283 -9.30 8.57 -13.37
CA ALA A 283 -8.97 8.85 -11.98
C ALA A 283 -10.19 8.75 -11.07
N ARG A 284 -11.33 9.29 -11.48
CA ARG A 284 -12.59 9.14 -10.73
C ARG A 284 -12.96 7.68 -10.54
N PHE A 285 -12.86 6.87 -11.59
CA PHE A 285 -13.12 5.44 -11.51
C PHE A 285 -12.17 4.75 -10.51
N ILE A 286 -10.87 4.99 -10.62
CA ILE A 286 -9.87 4.34 -9.74
C ILE A 286 -10.07 4.79 -8.29
N LEU A 287 -10.19 6.09 -8.03
CA LEU A 287 -10.46 6.65 -6.70
C LEU A 287 -11.72 6.03 -6.09
N HIS A 288 -12.80 5.92 -6.87
CA HIS A 288 -14.05 5.35 -6.37
C HIS A 288 -13.91 3.85 -6.05
N TYR A 289 -13.41 3.04 -7.00
CA TYR A 289 -13.44 1.59 -6.89
C TYR A 289 -12.31 1.00 -6.01
N HIS A 290 -11.16 1.67 -5.89
CA HIS A 290 -10.03 1.19 -5.09
C HIS A 290 -9.95 1.83 -3.71
N HIS A 291 -10.35 3.11 -3.58
CA HIS A 291 -10.25 3.84 -2.33
C HIS A 291 -11.63 4.00 -1.69
N GLU A 292 -12.55 4.71 -2.32
CA GLU A 292 -13.78 5.16 -1.65
C GLU A 292 -14.72 3.99 -1.29
N ARG A 293 -15.19 3.24 -2.30
CA ARG A 293 -16.18 2.17 -2.13
C ARG A 293 -15.71 1.08 -1.16
N PRO A 294 -14.47 0.54 -1.24
CA PRO A 294 -14.06 -0.49 -0.30
C PRO A 294 -13.86 0.07 1.12
N SER A 295 -13.53 1.36 1.29
CA SER A 295 -13.47 1.99 2.61
C SER A 295 -14.84 2.15 3.25
N ARG A 296 -15.82 2.64 2.48
CA ARG A 296 -17.22 2.67 2.93
C ARG A 296 -17.73 1.30 3.33
N LYS A 297 -17.49 0.29 2.48
CA LYS A 297 -17.91 -1.10 2.76
C LYS A 297 -17.24 -1.63 4.04
N PHE A 298 -15.95 -1.36 4.22
CA PHE A 298 -15.20 -1.80 5.39
C PHE A 298 -15.73 -1.15 6.68
N PHE A 299 -15.84 0.18 6.73
CA PHE A 299 -16.33 0.87 7.93
C PHE A 299 -17.78 0.54 8.24
N ALA A 300 -18.65 0.38 7.23
CA ALA A 300 -20.02 -0.07 7.45
C ALA A 300 -20.09 -1.53 7.97
N GLY A 301 -19.14 -2.38 7.59
CA GLY A 301 -19.07 -3.77 8.03
C GLY A 301 -18.50 -3.94 9.44
N VAL A 302 -17.40 -3.23 9.74
CA VAL A 302 -16.65 -3.36 10.99
C VAL A 302 -17.18 -2.41 12.08
N GLY A 303 -17.69 -1.24 11.69
CA GLY A 303 -18.11 -0.19 12.61
C GLY A 303 -19.16 -0.61 13.64
N PRO A 304 -20.22 -1.36 13.30
CA PRO A 304 -21.20 -1.82 14.29
C PRO A 304 -20.59 -2.72 15.38
N THR A 305 -19.54 -3.49 15.05
CA THR A 305 -18.83 -4.31 16.02
C THR A 305 -18.00 -3.44 16.95
N VAL A 306 -17.25 -2.50 16.37
CA VAL A 306 -16.33 -1.62 17.09
C VAL A 306 -17.08 -0.64 18.00
N ALA A 307 -18.26 -0.16 17.59
CA ALA A 307 -19.11 0.74 18.38
C ALA A 307 -19.73 0.08 19.63
N ARG A 308 -19.80 -1.25 19.68
CA ARG A 308 -20.36 -2.02 20.81
C ARG A 308 -19.31 -2.49 21.81
N LEU A 309 -18.04 -2.24 21.52
CA LEU A 309 -16.93 -2.54 22.44
C LEU A 309 -17.03 -1.61 23.67
#